data_AF-A0A6G4JJ04-F1
#
_entry.id   AF-A0A6G4JJ04-F1
#
_cell.length_a   1.000
_cell.length_b   1.000
_cell.length_c   1.000
_cell.angle_alpha   90.00
_cell.angle_beta   90.00
_cell.angle_gamma   90.00
#
_symmetry.space_group_name_H-M   'P 1'
#
loop_
_entity.id
_entity.type
_entity.pdbx_description
1 polymer ?
#
loop_
_entity_poly.entity_id
_entity_poly.type
_entity_poly.pdbx_seq_one_letter_code
_entity_poly.pdbx_strand_id
1 'polypeptide(L)'
;MVVDNFSKDDNLIELQTTSQYNPIIDTNISFYESDRGTGVLNFAVTKNNRPLSISSEHVKTSIVLKTDDYNVDRGAYISDELTIVDAINGRLQYVIPNEFLKHSGKVHAQAFFTQNGSNNVVVERQFSFNIENDLVSGFDGITKLVYIKSIQDTIEAVGKDFNQLKQNMADTQTLIAKVNDSATKGIQQIEIKQNEAIQAITATQTSATQAVTAEFDKIVEKEQAIFERVNEVEQQINGADLVKGNSTTNWQKSKLTDDYGKAIESSEQSIDSVLSTVNTSRIIHITSATDAPSFKDIGTVDTPKEDGVDDGSDIPVAPNTLGKSGVLVVYVVDDSTARATWYPDDSNDEYTKYKISGTWYPFYKKNDGDLTKEFVEETSNNALNQAKQYVDDKFGTTSWQQHKLTEHNGQSIQKNLYNAKGNLEALGAGNYYVTSVPDLPGIVESYEGYLSVFVKDDANKLFNFTPSNSKKVYTRSITNGRLDSQWATPNEHKTTVLFDGAANGVGTRINLTEAYTNYAILFISGTYPGGVIEAFSLTSIPNAIQLSKTNVVDSDGNGGGSYECLITKESGTTLKIDNDVYLDLGSKTGSGANANRVTINKIVGWK
;
A
#
# COMPACT_ATOMS: atom_id res chain seq x y z
N MET A 1 34.32 -4.37 -53.72
CA MET A 1 35.80 -4.31 -53.58
C MET A 1 36.33 -3.97 -54.96
N VAL A 2 37.01 -2.84 -55.09
CA VAL A 2 37.54 -2.35 -56.38
C VAL A 2 38.61 -3.33 -56.85
N VAL A 3 38.52 -3.82 -58.08
CA VAL A 3 39.55 -4.66 -58.70
C VAL A 3 40.81 -3.79 -58.79
N ASP A 4 41.84 -4.15 -58.05
CA ASP A 4 43.13 -3.47 -58.09
C ASP A 4 43.79 -3.73 -59.45
N ASN A 5 44.46 -2.72 -60.03
CA ASN A 5 45.04 -2.76 -61.40
C ASN A 5 46.12 -3.85 -61.59
N PHE A 6 46.48 -4.55 -60.53
CA PHE A 6 47.44 -5.66 -60.50
C PHE A 6 46.78 -7.05 -60.44
N SER A 7 45.45 -7.13 -60.56
CA SER A 7 44.72 -8.40 -60.58
C SER A 7 44.89 -9.13 -61.91
N LYS A 8 44.96 -10.48 -61.88
CA LYS A 8 44.98 -11.35 -63.07
C LYS A 8 43.55 -11.57 -63.55
N ASP A 9 42.94 -10.51 -64.10
CA ASP A 9 41.54 -10.47 -64.54
C ASP A 9 41.38 -10.62 -66.07
N ASP A 10 42.42 -11.10 -66.75
CA ASP A 10 42.47 -11.28 -68.20
C ASP A 10 41.77 -12.56 -68.70
N ASN A 11 41.49 -13.51 -67.80
CA ASN A 11 40.77 -14.74 -68.14
C ASN A 11 39.26 -14.52 -68.31
N LEU A 12 38.59 -15.43 -69.04
CA LEU A 12 37.12 -15.47 -69.12
C LEU A 12 36.64 -16.88 -69.41
N ILE A 13 35.82 -17.43 -68.52
CA ILE A 13 35.24 -18.77 -68.64
C ILE A 13 33.76 -18.63 -69.00
N GLU A 14 33.37 -19.13 -70.17
CA GLU A 14 31.95 -19.17 -70.55
C GLU A 14 31.21 -20.29 -69.82
N LEU A 15 30.07 -19.97 -69.20
CA LEU A 15 29.16 -20.91 -68.57
C LEU A 15 27.86 -20.92 -69.37
N GLN A 16 27.58 -22.04 -70.06
CA GLN A 16 26.40 -22.20 -70.90
C GLN A 16 25.31 -22.94 -70.13
N THR A 17 24.24 -22.24 -69.78
CA THR A 17 23.04 -22.80 -69.15
C THR A 17 22.25 -23.60 -70.20
N THR A 18 22.52 -24.90 -70.29
CA THR A 18 21.89 -25.82 -71.25
C THR A 18 21.68 -27.21 -70.64
N SER A 19 20.70 -27.96 -71.16
CA SER A 19 20.49 -29.36 -70.82
C SER A 19 21.32 -30.33 -71.69
N GLN A 20 22.06 -29.80 -72.67
CA GLN A 20 22.95 -30.60 -73.52
C GLN A 20 24.23 -30.95 -72.78
N TYR A 21 24.78 -32.14 -73.05
CA TYR A 21 26.02 -32.59 -72.43
C TYR A 21 27.18 -31.67 -72.82
N ASN A 22 27.80 -31.04 -71.81
CA ASN A 22 29.02 -30.25 -71.95
C ASN A 22 30.16 -31.00 -71.24
N PRO A 23 31.24 -31.39 -71.93
CA PRO A 23 32.38 -32.03 -71.28
C PRO A 23 33.06 -31.08 -70.30
N ILE A 24 33.78 -31.63 -69.32
CA ILE A 24 34.63 -30.85 -68.40
C ILE A 24 35.67 -30.10 -69.23
N ILE A 25 35.81 -28.80 -68.98
CA ILE A 25 36.78 -27.95 -69.70
C ILE A 25 38.03 -27.78 -68.86
N ASP A 26 39.18 -28.13 -69.41
CA ASP A 26 40.47 -27.66 -68.89
C ASP A 26 40.72 -26.24 -69.38
N THR A 27 40.67 -25.26 -68.48
CA THR A 27 40.67 -23.84 -68.85
C THR A 27 42.05 -23.33 -69.25
N ASN A 28 43.11 -24.12 -69.03
CA ASN A 28 44.50 -23.69 -69.21
C ASN A 28 44.84 -22.41 -68.41
N ILE A 29 44.14 -22.20 -67.29
CA ILE A 29 44.41 -21.10 -66.35
C ILE A 29 45.31 -21.66 -65.26
N SER A 30 46.41 -20.97 -64.98
CA SER A 30 47.32 -21.27 -63.87
C SER A 30 47.48 -20.05 -62.97
N PHE A 31 47.20 -20.22 -61.68
CA PHE A 31 47.57 -19.26 -60.64
C PHE A 31 48.78 -19.76 -59.86
N TYR A 32 49.41 -18.91 -59.06
CA TYR A 32 50.58 -19.30 -58.25
C TYR A 32 50.27 -19.27 -56.75
N GLU A 33 50.91 -20.13 -55.96
CA GLU A 33 50.69 -20.20 -54.50
C GLU A 33 50.96 -18.87 -53.77
N SER A 34 51.83 -18.03 -54.33
CA SER A 34 52.16 -16.70 -53.79
C SER A 34 51.19 -15.59 -54.20
N ASP A 35 50.23 -15.84 -55.11
CA ASP A 35 49.21 -14.84 -55.46
C ASP A 35 48.37 -14.48 -54.21
N ARG A 36 48.12 -13.19 -54.00
CA ARG A 36 47.35 -12.70 -52.84
C ARG A 36 46.34 -11.66 -53.29
N GLY A 37 45.06 -12.00 -53.24
CA GLY A 37 43.97 -11.11 -53.66
C GLY A 37 43.94 -10.76 -55.15
N THR A 38 44.82 -11.34 -55.97
CA THR A 38 44.97 -11.04 -57.41
C THR A 38 44.60 -12.20 -58.33
N GLY A 39 44.39 -13.41 -57.80
CA GLY A 39 43.91 -14.56 -58.59
C GLY A 39 42.40 -14.50 -58.78
N VAL A 40 41.94 -14.01 -59.93
CA VAL A 40 40.51 -13.79 -60.22
C VAL A 40 40.07 -14.74 -61.33
N LEU A 41 38.94 -15.43 -61.13
CA LEU A 41 38.23 -16.17 -62.17
C LEU A 41 37.04 -15.34 -62.65
N ASN A 42 37.05 -14.96 -63.93
CA ASN A 42 35.91 -14.28 -64.53
C ASN A 42 35.03 -15.24 -65.31
N PHE A 43 33.71 -15.03 -65.22
CA PHE A 43 32.71 -15.86 -65.87
C PHE A 43 31.78 -15.04 -66.76
N ALA A 44 31.38 -15.61 -67.88
CA ALA A 44 30.29 -15.12 -68.72
C ALA A 44 29.19 -16.17 -68.82
N VAL A 45 28.03 -15.90 -68.23
CA VAL A 45 26.88 -16.80 -68.24
C VAL A 45 26.03 -16.55 -69.48
N THR A 46 25.65 -17.62 -70.14
CA THR A 46 24.95 -17.58 -71.42
C THR A 46 23.84 -18.63 -71.49
N LYS A 47 22.75 -18.31 -72.17
CA LYS A 47 21.65 -19.24 -72.45
C LYS A 47 21.26 -19.08 -73.92
N ASN A 48 21.21 -20.18 -74.66
CA ASN A 48 20.99 -20.18 -76.12
C ASN A 48 21.98 -19.26 -76.86
N ASN A 49 23.27 -19.30 -76.49
CA ASN A 49 24.34 -18.47 -77.05
C ASN A 49 24.13 -16.94 -76.93
N ARG A 50 23.33 -16.49 -75.95
CA ARG A 50 23.18 -15.07 -75.59
C ARG A 50 23.48 -14.85 -74.11
N PRO A 51 24.00 -13.69 -73.70
CA PRO A 51 24.21 -13.38 -72.28
C PRO A 51 22.94 -13.60 -71.46
N LEU A 52 23.08 -14.33 -70.35
CA LEU A 52 21.99 -14.54 -69.41
C LEU A 52 22.08 -13.47 -68.32
N SER A 53 21.07 -12.60 -68.24
CA SER A 53 21.02 -11.61 -67.17
C SER A 53 20.77 -12.27 -65.81
N ILE A 54 21.60 -11.92 -64.83
CA ILE A 54 21.63 -12.48 -63.48
C ILE A 54 21.74 -11.35 -62.47
N SER A 55 20.84 -11.32 -61.49
CA SER A 55 20.81 -10.29 -60.44
C SER A 55 20.84 -10.94 -59.07
N SER A 56 21.57 -10.33 -58.13
CA SER A 56 21.65 -10.77 -56.72
C SER A 56 20.28 -10.80 -56.03
N GLU A 57 19.32 -10.00 -56.52
CA GLU A 57 17.95 -9.98 -56.00
C GLU A 57 17.18 -11.28 -56.31
N HIS A 58 17.48 -11.94 -57.43
CA HIS A 58 16.68 -13.05 -57.94
C HIS A 58 17.40 -14.39 -57.96
N VAL A 59 18.73 -14.38 -57.90
CA VAL A 59 19.57 -15.58 -57.97
C VAL A 59 20.74 -15.44 -57.00
N LYS A 60 20.97 -16.48 -56.18
CA LYS A 60 22.21 -16.66 -55.43
C LYS A 60 23.18 -17.50 -56.25
N THR A 61 24.37 -16.97 -56.47
CA THR A 61 25.40 -17.61 -57.29
C THR A 61 26.55 -18.11 -56.43
N SER A 62 26.83 -19.40 -56.45
CA SER A 62 27.93 -20.00 -55.69
C SER A 62 28.86 -20.81 -56.57
N ILE A 63 30.08 -21.02 -56.12
CA ILE A 63 31.08 -21.85 -56.77
C ILE A 63 31.67 -22.82 -55.76
N VAL A 64 31.85 -24.06 -56.19
CA VAL A 64 32.57 -25.09 -55.44
C VAL A 64 33.92 -25.28 -56.10
N LEU A 65 34.99 -25.31 -55.30
CA LEU A 65 36.34 -25.64 -55.74
C LEU A 65 36.83 -26.83 -54.93
N LYS A 66 37.46 -27.78 -55.62
CA LYS A 66 38.01 -29.00 -55.04
C LYS A 66 39.35 -29.33 -55.69
N THR A 67 40.39 -29.51 -54.89
CA THR A 67 41.68 -30.00 -55.38
C THR A 67 41.58 -31.48 -55.77
N ASP A 68 42.33 -31.90 -56.79
CA ASP A 68 42.31 -33.28 -57.30
C ASP A 68 42.78 -34.30 -56.24
N ASP A 69 43.65 -33.87 -55.32
CA ASP A 69 44.21 -34.67 -54.23
C ASP A 69 43.37 -34.68 -52.94
N TYR A 70 42.19 -34.02 -52.92
CA TYR A 70 41.37 -33.84 -51.72
C TYR A 70 40.99 -35.17 -51.03
N ASN A 71 41.42 -35.31 -49.77
CA ASN A 71 41.09 -36.39 -48.85
C ASN A 71 41.01 -35.85 -47.40
N VAL A 72 40.86 -36.73 -46.40
CA VAL A 72 40.68 -36.32 -44.99
C VAL A 72 41.92 -35.62 -44.40
N ASP A 73 43.11 -35.88 -44.95
CA ASP A 73 44.38 -35.40 -44.41
C ASP A 73 45.05 -34.33 -45.30
N ARG A 74 44.65 -34.19 -46.58
CA ARG A 74 45.29 -33.30 -47.58
C ARG A 74 44.31 -32.76 -48.63
N GLY A 75 44.71 -31.66 -49.29
CA GLY A 75 43.92 -30.96 -50.30
C GLY A 75 42.93 -29.95 -49.72
N ALA A 76 42.11 -29.34 -50.58
CA ALA A 76 41.10 -28.36 -50.16
C ALA A 76 39.77 -28.54 -50.90
N TYR A 77 38.68 -28.26 -50.19
CA TYR A 77 37.32 -28.23 -50.70
C TYR A 77 36.62 -27.01 -50.09
N ILE A 78 36.15 -26.09 -50.93
CA ILE A 78 35.43 -24.89 -50.49
C ILE A 78 34.17 -24.68 -51.34
N SER A 79 33.21 -23.96 -50.75
CA SER A 79 32.00 -23.50 -51.43
C SER A 79 31.79 -22.04 -51.06
N ASP A 80 31.93 -21.15 -52.03
CA ASP A 80 31.87 -19.70 -51.82
C ASP A 80 30.87 -19.03 -52.77
N GLU A 81 30.63 -17.74 -52.54
CA GLU A 81 29.74 -16.91 -53.36
C GLU A 81 30.49 -16.25 -54.52
N LEU A 82 29.88 -16.27 -55.70
CA LEU A 82 30.34 -15.53 -56.88
C LEU A 82 29.86 -14.08 -56.79
N THR A 83 30.73 -13.13 -57.13
CA THR A 83 30.34 -11.71 -57.17
C THR A 83 29.83 -11.35 -58.56
N ILE A 84 28.60 -10.84 -58.66
CA ILE A 84 28.05 -10.31 -59.91
C ILE A 84 28.69 -8.95 -60.19
N VAL A 85 29.32 -8.78 -61.36
CA VAL A 85 29.98 -7.52 -61.77
C VAL A 85 29.24 -6.79 -62.88
N ASP A 86 28.56 -7.53 -63.75
CA ASP A 86 27.63 -6.97 -64.75
C ASP A 86 26.43 -7.90 -64.88
N ALA A 87 25.37 -7.52 -64.17
CA ALA A 87 24.13 -8.27 -64.10
C ALA A 87 23.42 -8.40 -65.46
N ILE A 88 23.57 -7.43 -66.36
CA ILE A 88 22.86 -7.40 -67.64
C ILE A 88 23.56 -8.33 -68.64
N ASN A 89 24.89 -8.30 -68.66
CA ASN A 89 25.71 -9.10 -69.56
C ASN A 89 26.15 -10.45 -68.97
N GLY A 90 25.60 -10.86 -67.84
CA GLY A 90 25.86 -12.17 -67.24
C GLY A 90 27.29 -12.35 -66.73
N ARG A 91 27.95 -11.29 -66.27
CA ARG A 91 29.34 -11.35 -65.81
C ARG A 91 29.43 -11.55 -64.31
N LEU A 92 30.20 -12.56 -63.91
CA LEU A 92 30.57 -12.81 -62.52
C LEU A 92 32.08 -12.85 -62.38
N GLN A 93 32.55 -12.61 -61.16
CA GLN A 93 33.94 -12.78 -60.78
C GLN A 93 34.03 -13.58 -59.48
N TYR A 94 35.14 -14.27 -59.32
CA TYR A 94 35.52 -14.92 -58.07
C TYR A 94 36.98 -14.65 -57.78
N VAL A 95 37.27 -14.03 -56.65
CA VAL A 95 38.64 -13.87 -56.16
C VAL A 95 38.97 -15.10 -55.33
N ILE A 96 39.96 -15.88 -55.76
CA ILE A 96 40.35 -17.11 -55.06
C ILE A 96 40.92 -16.74 -53.68
N PRO A 97 40.42 -17.34 -52.58
CA PRO A 97 40.92 -17.05 -51.24
C PRO A 97 42.41 -17.38 -51.10
N ASN A 98 43.14 -16.50 -50.43
CA ASN A 98 44.57 -16.66 -50.16
C ASN A 98 44.92 -18.00 -49.45
N GLU A 99 43.98 -18.54 -48.67
CA GLU A 99 44.16 -19.82 -47.98
C GLU A 99 43.97 -21.02 -48.92
N PHE A 100 43.09 -20.91 -49.92
CA PHE A 100 42.88 -21.96 -50.93
C PHE A 100 44.06 -22.05 -51.91
N LEU A 101 44.67 -20.91 -52.24
CA LEU A 101 45.88 -20.85 -53.08
C LEU A 101 47.10 -21.56 -52.49
N LYS A 102 47.06 -21.99 -51.22
CA LYS A 102 48.14 -22.78 -50.58
C LYS A 102 48.16 -24.25 -51.01
N HIS A 103 47.19 -24.69 -51.79
CA HIS A 103 47.07 -26.09 -52.23
C HIS A 103 47.39 -26.17 -53.73
N SER A 104 48.67 -26.34 -54.06
CA SER A 104 49.11 -26.55 -55.45
C SER A 104 48.57 -27.85 -56.05
N GLY A 105 48.45 -27.85 -57.38
CA GLY A 105 47.93 -28.96 -58.17
C GLY A 105 46.70 -28.58 -58.98
N LYS A 106 46.04 -29.59 -59.54
CA LYS A 106 44.84 -29.42 -60.36
C LYS A 106 43.63 -29.17 -59.47
N VAL A 107 42.82 -28.18 -59.82
CA VAL A 107 41.58 -27.82 -59.13
C VAL A 107 40.40 -28.03 -60.07
N HIS A 108 39.38 -28.73 -59.59
CA HIS A 108 38.09 -28.86 -60.25
C HIS A 108 37.10 -27.89 -59.63
N ALA A 109 36.38 -27.17 -60.47
CA ALA A 109 35.44 -26.16 -60.04
C ALA A 109 34.09 -26.26 -60.77
N GLN A 110 33.02 -25.88 -60.09
CA GLN A 110 31.67 -25.88 -60.65
C GLN A 110 30.83 -24.77 -60.03
N ALA A 111 30.11 -24.03 -60.88
CA ALA A 111 29.21 -22.96 -60.45
C ALA A 111 27.76 -23.46 -60.34
N PHE A 112 27.03 -22.89 -59.38
CA PHE A 112 25.64 -23.20 -59.05
C PHE A 112 24.84 -21.92 -58.91
N PHE A 113 23.66 -21.87 -59.51
CA PHE A 113 22.77 -20.72 -59.45
C PHE A 113 21.44 -21.15 -58.82
N THR A 114 21.12 -20.60 -57.65
CA THR A 114 19.89 -20.89 -56.91
C THR A 114 18.91 -19.74 -57.05
N GLN A 115 17.71 -20.00 -57.57
CA GLN A 115 16.69 -18.99 -57.71
C GLN A 115 16.04 -18.66 -56.36
N ASN A 116 16.10 -17.39 -55.96
CA ASN A 116 15.49 -16.90 -54.72
C ASN A 116 13.97 -17.14 -54.75
N GLY A 117 13.41 -17.73 -53.68
CA GLY A 117 11.97 -17.96 -53.50
C GLY A 117 11.39 -19.23 -54.12
N SER A 118 12.15 -20.00 -54.92
CA SER A 118 11.66 -21.26 -55.52
C SER A 118 12.55 -22.48 -55.26
N ASN A 119 13.71 -22.31 -54.60
CA ASN A 119 14.72 -23.35 -54.36
C ASN A 119 15.19 -24.11 -55.63
N ASN A 120 14.87 -23.62 -56.83
CA ASN A 120 15.35 -24.19 -58.08
C ASN A 120 16.86 -23.92 -58.21
N VAL A 121 17.65 -24.98 -58.43
CA VAL A 121 19.10 -24.90 -58.62
C VAL A 121 19.45 -25.25 -60.05
N VAL A 122 20.21 -24.38 -60.70
CA VAL A 122 20.86 -24.63 -61.99
C VAL A 122 22.32 -24.93 -61.72
N VAL A 123 22.80 -26.07 -62.23
CA VAL A 123 24.20 -26.48 -62.14
C VAL A 123 24.86 -26.17 -63.48
N GLU A 124 25.91 -25.36 -63.47
CA GLU A 124 26.68 -25.05 -64.65
C GLU A 124 27.74 -26.12 -64.92
N ARG A 125 28.36 -26.09 -66.10
CA ARG A 125 29.40 -27.06 -66.47
C ARG A 125 30.57 -27.03 -65.48
N GLN A 126 31.17 -28.19 -65.24
CA GLN A 126 32.41 -28.30 -64.47
C GLN A 126 33.61 -27.89 -65.34
N PHE A 127 34.62 -27.27 -64.74
CA PHE A 127 35.87 -26.90 -65.38
C PHE A 127 37.05 -27.13 -64.43
N SER A 128 38.27 -27.14 -64.97
CA SER A 128 39.47 -27.29 -64.16
C SER A 128 40.51 -26.24 -64.50
N PHE A 129 41.27 -25.81 -63.49
CA PHE A 129 42.42 -24.92 -63.60
C PHE A 129 43.55 -25.44 -62.71
N ASN A 130 44.75 -24.85 -62.80
CA ASN A 130 45.91 -25.26 -62.00
C ASN A 130 46.32 -24.18 -60.99
N ILE A 131 46.85 -24.62 -59.85
CA ILE A 131 47.62 -23.79 -58.94
C ILE A 131 49.05 -24.32 -58.98
N GLU A 132 49.97 -23.52 -59.48
CA GLU A 132 51.37 -23.87 -59.66
C GLU A 132 52.24 -23.34 -58.52
N ASN A 133 53.34 -24.05 -58.27
CA ASN A 133 54.41 -23.53 -57.44
C ASN A 133 55.22 -22.52 -58.24
N ASP A 134 55.40 -21.32 -57.68
CA ASP A 134 56.35 -20.33 -58.13
C ASP A 134 57.75 -20.53 -57.49
N LEU A 135 58.74 -19.76 -57.93
CA LEU A 135 60.12 -19.86 -57.44
C LEU A 135 60.28 -19.51 -55.94
N VAL A 136 59.32 -18.80 -55.34
CA VAL A 136 59.24 -18.52 -53.90
C VAL A 136 58.63 -19.70 -53.14
N SER A 137 57.67 -20.44 -53.73
CA SER A 137 57.05 -21.65 -53.16
C SER A 137 57.83 -22.95 -53.42
N GLY A 138 58.81 -22.95 -54.32
CA GLY A 138 59.75 -24.06 -54.57
C GLY A 138 60.76 -24.36 -53.45
N PHE A 139 60.67 -23.67 -52.30
CA PHE A 139 61.41 -24.01 -51.09
C PHE A 139 60.48 -24.76 -50.13
N ASP A 140 60.82 -25.99 -49.74
CA ASP A 140 60.16 -26.72 -48.65
C ASP A 140 60.08 -25.82 -47.40
N GLY A 141 58.88 -25.32 -47.13
CA GLY A 141 58.72 -24.01 -46.49
C GLY A 141 57.39 -23.84 -45.74
N ILE A 142 56.83 -24.93 -45.21
CA ILE A 142 55.58 -24.91 -44.42
C ILE A 142 55.69 -24.02 -43.16
N THR A 143 56.90 -23.67 -42.69
CA THR A 143 57.09 -22.92 -41.43
C THR A 143 57.52 -21.46 -41.59
N LYS A 144 58.00 -21.01 -42.77
CA LYS A 144 58.61 -19.65 -42.90
C LYS A 144 57.68 -18.56 -43.44
N LEU A 145 56.69 -18.87 -44.27
CA LEU A 145 55.80 -17.86 -44.89
C LEU A 145 54.59 -17.49 -44.02
N VAL A 146 54.10 -18.40 -43.17
CA VAL A 146 53.04 -18.12 -42.19
C VAL A 146 53.51 -17.09 -41.14
N TYR A 147 54.79 -17.14 -40.76
CA TYR A 147 55.38 -16.26 -39.74
C TYR A 147 55.48 -14.80 -40.19
N ILE A 148 55.75 -14.55 -41.48
CA ILE A 148 55.83 -13.18 -42.02
C ILE A 148 54.42 -12.58 -42.16
N LYS A 149 53.42 -13.40 -42.54
CA LYS A 149 52.02 -12.97 -42.65
C LYS A 149 51.41 -12.60 -41.28
N SER A 150 51.66 -13.41 -40.25
CA SER A 150 51.18 -13.09 -38.90
C SER A 150 51.82 -11.81 -38.34
N ILE A 151 53.08 -11.52 -38.66
CA ILE A 151 53.76 -10.30 -38.18
C ILE A 151 53.16 -9.06 -38.83
N GLN A 152 52.85 -9.09 -40.13
CA GLN A 152 52.24 -7.96 -40.83
C GLN A 152 50.84 -7.64 -40.26
N ASP A 153 49.99 -8.66 -40.10
CA ASP A 153 48.67 -8.52 -39.49
C ASP A 153 48.77 -8.01 -38.03
N THR A 154 49.80 -8.43 -37.30
CA THR A 154 50.09 -7.92 -35.94
C THR A 154 50.44 -6.44 -35.95
N ILE A 155 51.25 -5.97 -36.91
CA ILE A 155 51.65 -4.56 -37.02
C ILE A 155 50.43 -3.68 -37.31
N GLU A 156 49.52 -4.13 -38.19
CA GLU A 156 48.29 -3.40 -38.50
C GLU A 156 47.33 -3.33 -37.30
N ALA A 157 47.18 -4.44 -36.57
CA ALA A 157 46.39 -4.47 -35.34
C ALA A 157 46.95 -3.56 -34.25
N VAL A 158 48.28 -3.56 -34.04
CA VAL A 158 48.96 -2.66 -33.08
C VAL A 158 48.78 -1.19 -33.48
N GLY A 159 48.83 -0.88 -34.78
CA GLY A 159 48.55 0.48 -35.28
C GLY A 159 47.12 0.93 -34.97
N LYS A 160 46.14 0.02 -35.10
CA LYS A 160 44.74 0.28 -34.75
C LYS A 160 44.57 0.50 -33.25
N ASP A 161 45.19 -0.35 -32.42
CA ASP A 161 45.17 -0.23 -30.96
C ASP A 161 45.79 1.09 -30.49
N PHE A 162 46.91 1.51 -31.09
CA PHE A 162 47.57 2.77 -30.75
C PHE A 162 46.69 3.99 -31.09
N ASN A 163 46.01 3.96 -32.24
CA ASN A 163 45.07 5.01 -32.62
C ASN A 163 43.85 5.05 -31.68
N GLN A 164 43.35 3.89 -31.24
CA GLN A 164 42.28 3.81 -30.26
C GLN A 164 42.74 4.33 -28.89
N LEU A 165 43.97 4.01 -28.46
CA LEU A 165 44.55 4.54 -27.22
C LEU A 165 44.68 6.06 -27.28
N LYS A 166 45.14 6.61 -28.41
CA LYS A 166 45.20 8.06 -28.62
C LYS A 166 43.83 8.72 -28.53
N GLN A 167 42.79 8.07 -29.05
CA GLN A 167 41.41 8.56 -28.89
C GLN A 167 40.92 8.46 -27.44
N ASN A 168 41.13 7.31 -26.79
CA ASN A 168 40.76 7.13 -25.40
C ASN A 168 41.47 8.16 -24.49
N MET A 169 42.72 8.52 -24.76
CA MET A 169 43.43 9.59 -24.03
C MET A 169 42.82 10.98 -24.27
N ALA A 170 42.34 11.29 -25.48
CA ALA A 170 41.59 12.52 -25.76
C ALA A 170 40.23 12.52 -25.04
N ASP A 171 39.56 11.37 -25.00
CA ASP A 171 38.30 11.18 -24.29
C ASP A 171 38.46 11.33 -22.77
N THR A 172 39.61 10.96 -22.20
CA THR A 172 39.90 11.18 -20.76
C THR A 172 39.93 12.66 -20.39
N GLN A 173 40.44 13.55 -21.26
CA GLN A 173 40.38 15.00 -21.02
C GLN A 173 38.91 15.50 -21.07
N THR A 174 38.11 14.92 -21.96
CA THR A 174 36.66 15.16 -22.03
C THR A 174 35.92 14.64 -20.80
N LEU A 175 36.40 13.56 -20.18
CA LEU A 175 35.81 12.99 -18.96
C LEU A 175 35.88 13.98 -17.78
N ILE A 176 37.01 14.68 -17.60
CA ILE A 176 37.14 15.72 -16.57
C ILE A 176 36.15 16.85 -16.81
N ALA A 177 35.97 17.28 -18.06
CA ALA A 177 34.97 18.29 -18.42
C ALA A 177 33.53 17.81 -18.14
N LYS A 178 33.21 16.54 -18.45
CA LYS A 178 31.90 15.93 -18.15
C LYS A 178 31.64 15.80 -16.65
N VAL A 179 32.67 15.48 -15.86
CA VAL A 179 32.58 15.42 -14.40
C VAL A 179 32.29 16.81 -13.83
N ASN A 180 33.00 17.84 -14.29
CA ASN A 180 32.75 19.22 -13.88
C ASN A 180 31.35 19.69 -14.29
N ASP A 181 30.91 19.44 -15.52
CA ASP A 181 29.56 19.75 -15.99
C ASP A 181 28.48 19.03 -15.16
N SER A 182 28.70 17.74 -14.85
CA SER A 182 27.79 16.96 -14.00
C SER A 182 27.74 17.50 -12.57
N ALA A 183 28.88 17.91 -12.01
CA ALA A 183 28.95 18.55 -10.70
C ALA A 183 28.23 19.90 -10.69
N THR A 184 28.44 20.74 -11.70
CA THR A 184 27.76 22.04 -11.84
C THR A 184 26.25 21.85 -12.00
N LYS A 185 25.79 20.91 -12.81
CA LYS A 185 24.37 20.57 -12.95
C LYS A 185 23.78 20.05 -11.64
N GLY A 186 24.52 19.21 -10.91
CA GLY A 186 24.13 18.74 -9.59
C GLY A 186 23.95 19.89 -8.60
N ILE A 187 24.90 20.83 -8.55
CA ILE A 187 24.81 22.04 -7.71
C ILE A 187 23.60 22.90 -8.09
N GLN A 188 23.37 23.15 -9.39
CA GLN A 188 22.21 23.90 -9.86
C GLN A 188 20.88 23.22 -9.47
N GLN A 189 20.79 21.90 -9.57
CA GLN A 189 19.58 21.18 -9.14
C GLN A 189 19.37 21.29 -7.63
N ILE A 190 20.43 21.24 -6.83
CA ILE A 190 20.36 21.45 -5.39
C ILE A 190 19.87 22.86 -5.06
N GLU A 191 20.40 23.90 -5.71
CA GLU A 191 19.94 25.29 -5.54
C GLU A 191 18.47 25.48 -5.94
N ILE A 192 18.04 24.88 -7.05
CA ILE A 192 16.63 24.90 -7.47
C ILE A 192 15.75 24.27 -6.40
N LYS A 193 16.11 23.08 -5.91
CA LYS A 193 15.35 22.37 -4.88
C LYS A 193 15.35 23.11 -3.55
N GLN A 194 16.44 23.77 -3.19
CA GLN A 194 16.52 24.63 -2.01
C GLN A 194 15.53 25.81 -2.12
N ASN A 195 15.48 26.48 -3.28
CA ASN A 195 14.56 27.59 -3.51
C ASN A 195 13.09 27.15 -3.52
N GLU A 196 12.77 26.02 -4.15
CA GLU A 196 11.42 25.42 -4.11
C GLU A 196 11.00 25.10 -2.67
N ALA A 197 11.90 24.52 -1.86
CA ALA A 197 11.63 24.21 -0.47
C ALA A 197 11.40 25.49 0.37
N ILE A 198 12.21 26.53 0.17
CA ILE A 198 12.02 27.82 0.83
C ILE A 198 10.65 28.42 0.46
N GLN A 199 10.28 28.42 -0.82
CA GLN A 199 8.98 28.94 -1.26
C GLN A 199 7.81 28.16 -0.64
N ALA A 200 7.88 26.83 -0.61
CA ALA A 200 6.84 26.00 0.01
C ALA A 200 6.70 26.25 1.52
N ILE A 201 7.83 26.41 2.22
CA ILE A 201 7.86 26.76 3.65
C ILE A 201 7.25 28.15 3.86
N THR A 202 7.65 29.16 3.09
CA THR A 202 7.12 30.52 3.20
C THR A 202 5.62 30.58 2.89
N ALA A 203 5.15 29.85 1.89
CA ALA A 203 3.72 29.75 1.56
C ALA A 203 2.93 29.12 2.71
N THR A 204 3.44 28.00 3.27
CA THR A 204 2.83 27.32 4.41
C THR A 204 2.78 28.22 5.64
N GLN A 205 3.88 28.93 5.94
CA GLN A 205 3.95 29.89 7.03
C GLN A 205 2.93 31.02 6.84
N THR A 206 2.84 31.59 5.63
CA THR A 206 1.89 32.66 5.31
C THR A 206 0.44 32.20 5.52
N SER A 207 0.08 31.02 5.01
CA SER A 207 -1.27 30.46 5.21
C SER A 207 -1.58 30.18 6.67
N ALA A 208 -0.60 29.65 7.43
CA ALA A 208 -0.77 29.42 8.87
C ALA A 208 -0.98 30.74 9.64
N THR A 209 -0.19 31.77 9.34
CA THR A 209 -0.37 33.11 9.94
C THR A 209 -1.75 33.68 9.61
N GLN A 210 -2.19 33.61 8.36
CA GLN A 210 -3.52 34.09 7.95
C GLN A 210 -4.65 33.36 8.69
N ALA A 211 -4.56 32.04 8.83
CA ALA A 211 -5.55 31.25 9.55
C ALA A 211 -5.61 31.63 11.05
N VAL A 212 -4.46 31.79 11.69
CA VAL A 212 -4.38 32.22 13.11
C VAL A 212 -4.94 33.63 13.28
N THR A 213 -4.58 34.57 12.39
CA THR A 213 -5.11 35.94 12.43
C THR A 213 -6.63 35.94 12.27
N ALA A 214 -7.18 35.17 11.33
CA ALA A 214 -8.62 35.10 11.13
C ALA A 214 -9.38 34.54 12.36
N GLU A 215 -8.82 33.55 13.06
CA GLU A 215 -9.42 33.06 14.32
C GLU A 215 -9.27 34.08 15.46
N PHE A 216 -8.15 34.80 15.52
CA PHE A 216 -7.95 35.87 16.49
C PHE A 216 -8.96 37.02 16.29
N ASP A 217 -9.20 37.43 15.04
CA ASP A 217 -10.18 38.47 14.73
C ASP A 217 -11.59 38.07 15.18
N LYS A 218 -11.99 36.80 14.98
CA LYS A 218 -13.27 36.27 15.50
C LYS A 218 -13.37 36.33 17.03
N ILE A 219 -12.26 36.12 17.74
CA ILE A 219 -12.23 36.22 19.21
C ILE A 219 -12.45 37.67 19.61
N VAL A 220 -11.76 38.63 18.97
CA VAL A 220 -11.92 40.06 19.23
C VAL A 220 -13.35 40.52 18.96
N GLU A 221 -13.96 40.08 17.85
CA GLU A 221 -15.36 40.39 17.53
C GLU A 221 -16.33 39.85 18.60
N LYS A 222 -16.10 38.62 19.09
CA LYS A 222 -16.90 38.04 20.17
C LYS A 222 -16.72 38.77 21.50
N GLU A 223 -15.49 39.16 21.82
CA GLU A 223 -15.19 39.95 23.02
C GLU A 223 -15.97 41.27 22.99
N GLN A 224 -15.92 41.99 21.86
CA GLN A 224 -16.66 43.24 21.66
C GLN A 224 -18.18 43.02 21.85
N ALA A 225 -18.75 41.98 21.24
CA ALA A 225 -20.17 41.66 21.37
C ALA A 225 -20.59 41.28 22.80
N ILE A 226 -19.71 40.59 23.55
CA ILE A 226 -19.94 40.31 24.97
C ILE A 226 -19.97 41.61 25.77
N PHE A 227 -19.02 42.53 25.55
CA PHE A 227 -19.02 43.82 26.23
C PHE A 227 -20.28 44.64 25.94
N GLU A 228 -20.72 44.69 24.69
CA GLU A 228 -21.98 45.33 24.31
C GLU A 228 -23.17 44.70 25.05
N ARG A 229 -23.25 43.37 25.07
CA ARG A 229 -24.35 42.67 25.74
C ARG A 229 -24.34 42.85 27.25
N VAL A 230 -23.17 42.87 27.88
CA VAL A 230 -23.03 43.14 29.32
C VAL A 230 -23.53 44.56 29.62
N ASN A 231 -23.10 45.55 28.84
CA ASN A 231 -23.56 46.94 29.01
C ASN A 231 -25.09 47.06 28.83
N GLU A 232 -25.66 46.39 27.83
CA GLU A 232 -27.12 46.35 27.65
C GLU A 232 -27.83 45.74 28.87
N VAL A 233 -27.35 44.61 29.37
CA VAL A 233 -27.93 43.93 30.54
C VAL A 233 -27.82 44.82 31.77
N GLU A 234 -26.70 45.49 32.00
CA GLU A 234 -26.55 46.45 33.10
C GLU A 234 -27.54 47.61 32.99
N GLN A 235 -27.74 48.17 31.80
CA GLN A 235 -28.75 49.21 31.56
C GLN A 235 -30.17 48.70 31.80
N GLN A 236 -30.50 47.49 31.33
CA GLN A 236 -31.80 46.86 31.55
C GLN A 236 -32.07 46.62 33.04
N ILE A 237 -31.08 46.14 33.79
CA ILE A 237 -31.18 45.94 35.25
C ILE A 237 -31.36 47.28 35.97
N ASN A 238 -30.61 48.32 35.58
CA ASN A 238 -30.69 49.64 36.20
C ASN A 238 -32.00 50.36 35.90
N GLY A 239 -32.57 50.17 34.70
CA GLY A 239 -33.85 50.74 34.28
C GLY A 239 -35.08 49.94 34.72
N ALA A 240 -34.91 48.67 35.11
CA ALA A 240 -36.01 47.82 35.56
C ALA A 240 -36.39 48.10 37.01
N ASP A 241 -37.69 48.06 37.29
CA ASP A 241 -38.27 48.18 38.64
C ASP A 241 -38.13 46.86 39.42
N LEU A 242 -36.87 46.48 39.69
CA LEU A 242 -36.51 45.25 40.41
C LEU A 242 -36.51 45.48 41.93
N VAL A 243 -37.00 44.50 42.69
CA VAL A 243 -36.95 44.50 44.16
C VAL A 243 -35.50 44.39 44.62
N LYS A 244 -34.98 45.43 45.29
CA LYS A 244 -33.60 45.50 45.79
C LYS A 244 -33.55 45.00 47.23
N GLY A 245 -32.38 44.54 47.70
CA GLY A 245 -32.22 44.00 49.06
C GLY A 245 -32.53 45.01 50.19
N ASN A 246 -32.50 46.32 49.92
CA ASN A 246 -32.95 47.35 50.85
C ASN A 246 -34.48 47.58 50.83
N SER A 247 -35.19 47.05 49.83
CA SER A 247 -36.65 47.14 49.68
C SER A 247 -37.40 46.05 50.46
N THR A 248 -36.71 45.06 51.03
CA THR A 248 -37.32 43.86 51.64
C THR A 248 -37.43 43.93 53.17
N THR A 249 -36.88 44.95 53.83
CA THR A 249 -36.97 45.10 55.29
C THR A 249 -38.37 45.60 55.68
N ASN A 250 -39.12 44.81 56.46
CA ASN A 250 -40.49 45.13 56.91
C ASN A 250 -41.50 45.40 55.76
N TRP A 251 -41.26 44.82 54.58
CA TRP A 251 -42.13 45.00 53.40
C TRP A 251 -43.57 44.51 53.62
N GLN A 252 -43.76 43.48 54.46
CA GLN A 252 -45.06 43.12 55.01
C GLN A 252 -45.40 44.05 56.18
N LYS A 253 -46.14 45.12 55.90
CA LYS A 253 -46.52 46.15 56.88
C LYS A 253 -47.44 45.62 58.00
N SER A 254 -48.18 44.55 57.73
CA SER A 254 -49.08 43.89 58.69
C SER A 254 -48.75 42.40 58.71
N LYS A 255 -48.14 41.94 59.79
CA LYS A 255 -47.70 40.54 59.95
C LYS A 255 -48.90 39.61 60.13
N LEU A 256 -48.89 38.48 59.43
CA LEU A 256 -49.88 37.40 59.58
C LEU A 256 -49.40 36.32 60.58
N THR A 257 -48.08 36.21 60.77
CA THR A 257 -47.40 35.31 61.70
C THR A 257 -46.38 36.09 62.53
N ASP A 258 -45.81 35.47 63.56
CA ASP A 258 -44.58 35.97 64.16
C ASP A 258 -43.38 35.81 63.20
N ASP A 259 -42.20 36.26 63.64
CA ASP A 259 -40.95 36.18 62.87
C ASP A 259 -40.43 34.73 62.67
N TYR A 260 -41.04 33.75 63.33
CA TYR A 260 -40.73 32.33 63.22
C TYR A 260 -41.79 31.57 62.40
N GLY A 261 -42.77 32.27 61.83
CA GLY A 261 -43.84 31.68 61.02
C GLY A 261 -44.96 31.03 61.85
N LYS A 262 -45.05 31.29 63.16
CA LYS A 262 -46.13 30.79 64.01
C LYS A 262 -47.32 31.75 64.01
N ALA A 263 -48.52 31.21 64.24
CA ALA A 263 -49.71 32.03 64.44
C ALA A 263 -49.50 32.99 65.63
N ILE A 264 -50.03 34.20 65.52
CA ILE A 264 -49.95 35.19 66.60
C ILE A 264 -50.92 34.77 67.71
N GLU A 265 -50.43 34.48 68.91
CA GLU A 265 -51.28 34.14 70.05
C GLU A 265 -51.99 35.36 70.65
N SER A 266 -53.27 35.21 70.99
CA SER A 266 -54.08 36.20 71.70
C SER A 266 -53.87 36.12 73.20
N SER A 267 -53.77 37.28 73.88
CA SER A 267 -53.96 37.35 75.33
C SER A 267 -55.42 37.24 75.75
N GLU A 268 -56.35 37.53 74.84
CA GLU A 268 -57.79 37.47 75.09
C GLU A 268 -58.31 36.04 74.98
N GLN A 269 -59.11 35.61 75.95
CA GLN A 269 -59.79 34.31 75.98
C GLN A 269 -61.24 34.39 75.47
N SER A 270 -61.64 35.47 74.80
CA SER A 270 -62.95 35.60 74.17
C SER A 270 -62.76 36.03 72.72
N ILE A 271 -63.37 35.28 71.81
CA ILE A 271 -63.45 35.61 70.39
C ILE A 271 -64.12 36.98 70.23
N ASP A 272 -65.20 37.26 70.94
CA ASP A 272 -65.89 38.56 70.86
C ASP A 272 -65.04 39.71 71.42
N SER A 273 -64.24 39.49 72.47
CA SER A 273 -63.26 40.48 72.95
C SER A 273 -62.26 40.84 71.85
N VAL A 274 -61.69 39.83 71.17
CA VAL A 274 -60.81 40.03 70.01
C VAL A 274 -61.51 40.78 68.88
N LEU A 275 -62.77 40.42 68.58
CA LEU A 275 -63.54 41.03 67.49
C LEU A 275 -64.08 42.44 67.82
N SER A 276 -64.14 42.83 69.09
CA SER A 276 -64.60 44.16 69.52
C SER A 276 -63.55 45.25 69.28
N THR A 277 -62.27 44.87 69.28
CA THR A 277 -61.12 45.77 69.13
C THR A 277 -60.45 45.66 67.76
N VAL A 278 -60.89 44.72 66.91
CA VAL A 278 -60.29 44.49 65.58
C VAL A 278 -60.71 45.56 64.57
N ASN A 279 -59.73 46.21 63.97
CA ASN A 279 -59.90 47.21 62.90
C ASN A 279 -59.12 46.84 61.62
N THR A 280 -58.37 45.74 61.63
CA THR A 280 -57.56 45.26 60.52
C THR A 280 -57.66 43.74 60.39
N SER A 281 -57.52 43.24 59.17
CA SER A 281 -57.52 41.79 58.91
C SER A 281 -56.33 41.13 59.59
N ARG A 282 -56.55 40.00 60.27
CA ARG A 282 -55.50 39.27 61.00
C ARG A 282 -55.87 37.81 61.26
N ILE A 283 -54.84 37.00 61.50
CA ILE A 283 -54.95 35.61 61.93
C ILE A 283 -54.44 35.55 63.37
N ILE A 284 -55.23 34.99 64.27
CA ILE A 284 -54.90 34.94 65.69
C ILE A 284 -55.21 33.53 66.20
N HIS A 285 -54.32 32.96 67.00
CA HIS A 285 -54.60 31.75 67.76
C HIS A 285 -55.13 32.11 69.16
N ILE A 286 -56.20 31.47 69.61
CA ILE A 286 -56.78 31.64 70.94
C ILE A 286 -56.74 30.28 71.63
N THR A 287 -56.05 30.20 72.76
CA THR A 287 -55.76 28.94 73.46
C THR A 287 -56.93 28.39 74.28
N SER A 288 -57.87 29.24 74.68
CA SER A 288 -59.07 28.84 75.44
C SER A 288 -60.19 29.89 75.32
N ALA A 289 -60.91 29.87 74.21
CA ALA A 289 -62.03 30.74 73.88
C ALA A 289 -63.29 30.40 74.70
N THR A 290 -63.64 31.26 75.64
CA THR A 290 -64.82 31.16 76.52
C THR A 290 -66.14 31.09 75.73
N ASP A 291 -66.21 31.78 74.59
CA ASP A 291 -67.37 32.00 73.73
C ASP A 291 -67.28 31.28 72.37
N ALA A 292 -66.40 30.27 72.24
CA ALA A 292 -66.33 29.43 71.04
C ALA A 292 -67.71 28.80 70.73
N PRO A 293 -68.10 28.69 69.44
CA PRO A 293 -69.33 28.01 69.02
C PRO A 293 -69.47 26.63 69.65
N SER A 294 -70.67 26.28 70.10
CA SER A 294 -70.90 24.99 70.76
C SER A 294 -70.82 23.81 69.79
N PHE A 295 -70.01 22.83 70.15
CA PHE A 295 -69.96 21.51 69.52
C PHE A 295 -71.23 20.74 69.92
N LYS A 296 -71.82 20.02 68.98
CA LYS A 296 -72.71 18.91 69.35
C LYS A 296 -71.79 17.77 69.76
N ASP A 297 -71.84 17.37 71.03
CA ASP A 297 -71.06 16.24 71.56
C ASP A 297 -71.27 15.01 70.66
N ILE A 298 -70.23 14.56 69.97
CA ILE A 298 -70.29 13.36 69.12
C ILE A 298 -69.93 12.17 70.01
N GLY A 299 -70.66 12.00 71.12
CA GLY A 299 -70.61 10.83 72.00
C GLY A 299 -69.22 10.42 72.51
N THR A 300 -69.04 10.37 73.82
CA THR A 300 -68.05 9.50 74.44
C THR A 300 -68.02 8.14 73.74
N VAL A 301 -66.87 7.73 73.22
CA VAL A 301 -66.61 6.35 72.81
C VAL A 301 -67.05 5.47 73.97
N ASP A 302 -68.06 4.62 73.74
CA ASP A 302 -68.44 3.58 74.69
C ASP A 302 -67.18 2.79 75.02
N THR A 303 -66.66 2.97 76.24
CA THR A 303 -65.75 1.98 76.80
C THR A 303 -66.53 0.67 76.86
N PRO A 304 -65.96 -0.46 76.38
CA PRO A 304 -66.63 -1.73 76.49
C PRO A 304 -66.94 -2.00 77.97
N LYS A 305 -68.22 -2.16 78.30
CA LYS A 305 -68.61 -2.84 79.55
C LYS A 305 -68.16 -4.29 79.42
N GLU A 306 -66.95 -4.60 79.89
CA GLU A 306 -66.73 -5.93 80.44
C GLU A 306 -67.27 -5.97 81.87
N ASP A 307 -67.97 -7.08 82.13
CA ASP A 307 -68.20 -7.72 83.42
C ASP A 307 -68.64 -6.91 84.65
N GLY A 308 -69.82 -6.27 84.58
CA GLY A 308 -70.89 -6.48 85.57
C GLY A 308 -70.61 -6.41 87.09
N VAL A 309 -69.56 -5.76 87.56
CA VAL A 309 -69.30 -5.49 88.99
C VAL A 309 -69.28 -3.98 89.21
N ASP A 310 -70.24 -3.49 89.98
CA ASP A 310 -70.33 -2.10 90.44
C ASP A 310 -69.27 -1.86 91.53
N ASP A 311 -68.20 -1.12 91.21
CA ASP A 311 -67.11 -0.81 92.16
C ASP A 311 -67.25 0.56 92.87
N GLY A 312 -68.32 1.30 92.59
CA GLY A 312 -68.59 2.56 93.29
C GLY A 312 -67.54 3.67 93.10
N SER A 313 -66.72 3.64 92.03
CA SER A 313 -65.81 4.74 91.70
C SER A 313 -66.49 5.84 90.87
N ASP A 314 -66.82 6.96 91.52
CA ASP A 314 -67.15 8.22 90.84
C ASP A 314 -65.90 8.72 90.07
N ILE A 315 -65.88 8.57 88.74
CA ILE A 315 -64.89 9.20 87.87
C ILE A 315 -65.21 10.71 87.78
N PRO A 316 -64.27 11.62 88.07
CA PRO A 316 -64.52 13.05 87.91
C PRO A 316 -64.74 13.37 86.43
N VAL A 317 -65.88 13.96 86.10
CA VAL A 317 -66.15 14.51 84.76
C VAL A 317 -65.14 15.63 84.50
N ALA A 318 -64.17 15.39 83.62
CA ALA A 318 -63.29 16.44 83.13
C ALA A 318 -64.13 17.52 82.42
N PRO A 319 -63.89 18.83 82.66
CA PRO A 319 -64.61 19.88 81.95
C PRO A 319 -64.39 19.72 80.44
N ASN A 320 -65.47 19.72 79.66
CA ASN A 320 -65.42 19.61 78.21
C ASN A 320 -64.67 20.82 77.61
N THR A 321 -63.44 20.62 77.16
CA THR A 321 -62.59 21.63 76.52
C THR A 321 -62.63 21.58 75.00
N LEU A 322 -63.51 20.74 74.42
CA LEU A 322 -63.53 20.50 72.98
C LEU A 322 -63.80 21.80 72.22
N GLY A 323 -62.92 22.09 71.27
CA GLY A 323 -62.84 23.24 70.37
C GLY A 323 -62.93 24.62 71.00
N LYS A 324 -62.46 24.70 72.25
CA LYS A 324 -62.15 25.96 72.94
C LYS A 324 -60.78 26.52 72.51
N SER A 325 -59.85 25.71 72.02
CA SER A 325 -58.61 26.20 71.40
C SER A 325 -58.76 26.22 69.87
N GLY A 326 -58.19 27.23 69.19
CA GLY A 326 -58.31 27.33 67.74
C GLY A 326 -57.78 28.62 67.14
N VAL A 327 -57.80 28.65 65.81
CA VAL A 327 -57.40 29.80 65.00
C VAL A 327 -58.63 30.62 64.61
N LEU A 328 -58.61 31.91 64.94
CA LEU A 328 -59.55 32.90 64.46
C LEU A 328 -58.94 33.69 63.30
N VAL A 329 -59.56 33.57 62.12
CA VAL A 329 -59.20 34.35 60.94
C VAL A 329 -60.20 35.47 60.74
N VAL A 330 -59.75 36.72 60.86
CA VAL A 330 -60.59 37.92 60.70
C VAL A 330 -60.22 38.65 59.42
N TYR A 331 -61.21 38.87 58.57
CA TYR A 331 -61.14 39.70 57.38
C TYR A 331 -61.97 40.97 57.59
N VAL A 332 -61.30 42.12 57.72
CA VAL A 332 -61.93 43.43 57.82
C VAL A 332 -61.93 44.09 56.45
N VAL A 333 -63.10 44.47 55.95
CA VAL A 333 -63.27 45.24 54.71
C VAL A 333 -63.27 46.73 55.03
N ASP A 334 -64.04 47.13 56.04
CA ASP A 334 -64.13 48.48 56.60
C ASP A 334 -64.65 48.40 58.05
N ASP A 335 -64.84 49.56 58.70
CA ASP A 335 -65.29 49.62 60.10
C ASP A 335 -66.67 48.96 60.34
N SER A 336 -67.50 48.87 59.31
CA SER A 336 -68.87 48.33 59.35
C SER A 336 -68.99 46.90 58.82
N THR A 337 -68.00 46.44 58.04
CA THR A 337 -68.05 45.18 57.29
C THR A 337 -66.82 44.31 57.55
N ALA A 338 -67.05 43.11 58.08
CA ALA A 338 -65.99 42.16 58.36
C ALA A 338 -66.53 40.72 58.35
N ARG A 339 -65.63 39.75 58.34
CA ARG A 339 -65.92 38.32 58.48
C ARG A 339 -64.91 37.71 59.44
N ALA A 340 -65.35 36.83 60.30
CA ALA A 340 -64.47 36.06 61.16
C ALA A 340 -64.78 34.56 61.00
N THR A 341 -63.76 33.74 60.81
CA THR A 341 -63.88 32.29 60.75
C THR A 341 -63.06 31.67 61.87
N TRP A 342 -63.69 30.79 62.64
CA TRP A 342 -63.11 30.01 63.71
C TRP A 342 -62.81 28.59 63.21
N TYR A 343 -61.57 28.18 63.43
CA TYR A 343 -61.03 26.86 63.15
C TYR A 343 -60.58 26.25 64.48
N PRO A 344 -61.39 25.40 65.12
CA PRO A 344 -60.98 24.72 66.34
C PRO A 344 -59.74 23.83 66.06
N ASP A 345 -58.81 23.74 67.01
CA ASP A 345 -57.60 22.93 66.83
C ASP A 345 -57.89 21.41 66.78
N ASP A 346 -59.02 21.00 67.35
CA ASP A 346 -59.44 19.61 67.55
C ASP A 346 -60.67 19.22 66.70
N SER A 347 -61.02 20.04 65.69
CA SER A 347 -62.14 19.76 64.79
C SER A 347 -61.88 20.23 63.37
N ASN A 348 -62.36 19.46 62.38
CA ASN A 348 -62.36 19.86 60.97
C ASN A 348 -63.53 20.82 60.63
N ASP A 349 -64.31 21.21 61.62
CA ASP A 349 -65.42 22.13 61.43
C ASP A 349 -64.92 23.57 61.26
N GLU A 350 -65.34 24.24 60.19
CA GLU A 350 -65.17 25.69 60.07
C GLU A 350 -66.45 26.41 60.47
N TYR A 351 -66.34 27.43 61.32
CA TYR A 351 -67.46 28.28 61.72
C TYR A 351 -67.21 29.72 61.30
N THR A 352 -68.12 30.32 60.54
CA THR A 352 -67.99 31.71 60.06
C THR A 352 -69.07 32.60 60.62
N LYS A 353 -68.72 33.82 61.05
CA LYS A 353 -69.62 34.92 61.38
C LYS A 353 -69.28 36.17 60.57
N TYR A 354 -70.24 37.09 60.48
CA TYR A 354 -70.15 38.31 59.67
C TYR A 354 -70.41 39.55 60.52
N LYS A 355 -69.71 40.65 60.25
CA LYS A 355 -70.03 42.00 60.73
C LYS A 355 -70.70 42.74 59.59
N ILE A 356 -71.93 43.23 59.81
CA ILE A 356 -72.69 43.98 58.82
C ILE A 356 -73.27 45.21 59.51
N SER A 357 -73.08 46.39 58.91
CA SER A 357 -73.49 47.68 59.49
C SER A 357 -72.98 47.90 60.92
N GLY A 358 -71.76 47.44 61.20
CA GLY A 358 -71.12 47.58 62.51
C GLY A 358 -71.49 46.50 63.54
N THR A 359 -72.45 45.62 63.24
CA THR A 359 -72.91 44.56 64.17
C THR A 359 -72.41 43.19 63.75
N TRP A 360 -71.82 42.44 64.69
CA TRP A 360 -71.42 41.04 64.50
C TRP A 360 -72.62 40.10 64.66
N TYR A 361 -72.81 39.21 63.68
CA TYR A 361 -73.82 38.16 63.66
C TYR A 361 -73.28 36.87 64.31
N PRO A 362 -74.14 35.89 64.61
CA PRO A 362 -73.74 34.58 65.12
C PRO A 362 -72.90 33.76 64.13
N PHE A 363 -72.30 32.68 64.61
CA PHE A 363 -71.51 31.73 63.80
C PHE A 363 -72.38 30.74 63.00
N TYR A 364 -71.88 30.34 61.82
CA TYR A 364 -72.47 29.37 60.90
C TYR A 364 -71.42 28.34 60.46
N LYS A 365 -71.75 27.03 60.41
CA LYS A 365 -70.83 25.96 59.99
C LYS A 365 -70.72 25.86 58.45
N LYS A 366 -69.52 25.66 57.92
CA LYS A 366 -69.24 25.50 56.48
C LYS A 366 -69.27 24.00 56.09
N ASN A 367 -69.90 23.67 54.94
CA ASN A 367 -69.95 22.29 54.42
C ASN A 367 -68.87 22.07 53.33
N ASP A 368 -68.22 20.90 53.32
CA ASP A 368 -67.03 20.58 52.51
C ASP A 368 -67.30 19.50 51.44
N GLY A 369 -66.73 19.65 50.24
CA GLY A 369 -66.87 18.71 49.12
C GLY A 369 -65.89 19.00 47.96
N ASP A 370 -65.05 17.98 47.65
CA ASP A 370 -64.21 17.75 46.45
C ASP A 370 -62.71 18.16 46.44
N LEU A 371 -61.79 17.16 46.45
CA LEU A 371 -60.51 17.00 45.68
C LEU A 371 -59.51 16.05 46.39
N THR A 372 -59.07 14.94 45.76
CA THR A 372 -58.14 13.94 46.36
C THR A 372 -56.81 13.76 45.61
N LYS A 373 -55.80 13.30 46.34
CA LYS A 373 -54.39 13.05 45.96
C LYS A 373 -54.20 12.11 44.75
N GLU A 374 -55.11 11.18 44.52
CA GLU A 374 -55.07 10.19 43.42
C GLU A 374 -55.01 10.84 42.04
N PHE A 375 -55.75 11.93 41.83
CA PHE A 375 -55.81 12.64 40.54
C PHE A 375 -54.45 13.24 40.12
N VAL A 376 -53.64 13.66 41.09
CA VAL A 376 -52.32 14.28 40.84
C VAL A 376 -51.27 13.23 40.46
N GLU A 377 -51.32 12.05 41.08
CA GLU A 377 -50.37 10.97 40.82
C GLU A 377 -50.58 10.33 39.44
N GLU A 378 -51.82 10.18 39.00
CA GLU A 378 -52.17 9.58 37.71
C GLU A 378 -51.71 10.43 36.51
N THR A 379 -51.76 11.76 36.64
CA THR A 379 -51.36 12.70 35.59
C THR A 379 -49.84 12.70 35.37
N SER A 380 -49.04 12.57 36.44
CA SER A 380 -47.57 12.61 36.38
C SER A 380 -46.98 11.36 35.70
N ASN A 381 -47.51 10.18 36.01
CA ASN A 381 -46.99 8.91 35.49
C ASN A 381 -47.22 8.73 33.99
N ASN A 382 -48.31 9.27 33.45
CA ASN A 382 -48.62 9.20 32.01
C ASN A 382 -47.64 10.03 31.16
N ALA A 383 -47.15 11.16 31.65
CA ALA A 383 -46.20 12.01 30.93
C ALA A 383 -44.81 11.35 30.79
N LEU A 384 -44.34 10.64 31.83
CA LEU A 384 -43.02 9.98 31.83
C LEU A 384 -42.93 8.83 30.82
N ASN A 385 -44.00 8.07 30.64
CA ASN A 385 -44.02 6.91 29.76
C ASN A 385 -44.02 7.30 28.27
N GLN A 386 -44.67 8.42 27.90
CA GLN A 386 -44.66 8.93 26.53
C GLN A 386 -43.27 9.42 26.09
N ALA A 387 -42.48 10.01 27.00
CA ALA A 387 -41.14 10.50 26.69
C ALA A 387 -40.14 9.37 26.37
N LYS A 388 -40.23 8.22 27.06
CA LYS A 388 -39.37 7.05 26.80
C LYS A 388 -39.62 6.46 25.41
N GLN A 389 -40.89 6.28 25.06
CA GLN A 389 -41.30 5.70 23.78
C GLN A 389 -40.85 6.56 22.58
N TYR A 390 -40.88 7.89 22.72
CA TYR A 390 -40.41 8.80 21.67
C TYR A 390 -38.90 8.70 21.39
N VAL A 391 -38.08 8.47 22.41
CA VAL A 391 -36.61 8.35 22.25
C VAL A 391 -36.24 7.05 21.53
N ASP A 392 -36.87 5.94 21.92
CA ASP A 392 -36.61 4.62 21.32
C ASP A 392 -36.99 4.58 19.82
N ASP A 393 -38.14 5.18 19.45
CA ASP A 393 -38.60 5.26 18.05
C ASP A 393 -37.65 6.10 17.15
N LYS A 394 -36.99 7.13 17.71
CA LYS A 394 -36.05 7.97 16.96
C LYS A 394 -34.69 7.31 16.73
N PHE A 395 -34.22 6.48 17.65
CA PHE A 395 -32.94 5.78 17.50
C PHE A 395 -33.04 4.48 16.68
N GLY A 396 -34.21 3.80 16.71
CA GLY A 396 -34.44 2.58 15.94
C GLY A 396 -34.50 2.77 14.41
N THR A 397 -34.75 3.99 13.93
CA THR A 397 -34.96 4.30 12.50
C THR A 397 -33.73 4.88 11.78
N THR A 398 -32.59 5.03 12.47
CA THR A 398 -31.37 5.59 11.88
C THR A 398 -30.38 4.50 11.45
N SER A 399 -29.78 4.64 10.26
CA SER A 399 -28.73 3.74 9.75
C SER A 399 -27.38 4.00 10.43
N TRP A 400 -27.29 3.80 11.75
CA TRP A 400 -26.05 3.94 12.53
C TRP A 400 -25.33 2.60 12.69
N GLN A 401 -24.05 2.65 13.07
CA GLN A 401 -23.23 1.45 13.25
C GLN A 401 -23.65 0.65 14.49
N GLN A 402 -24.50 -0.36 14.30
CA GLN A 402 -25.08 -1.19 15.38
C GLN A 402 -24.08 -2.16 16.02
N HIS A 403 -22.97 -2.47 15.32
CA HIS A 403 -21.96 -3.40 15.79
C HIS A 403 -20.71 -2.68 16.29
N LYS A 404 -20.30 -3.03 17.51
CA LYS A 404 -19.09 -2.51 18.14
C LYS A 404 -17.82 -2.98 17.40
N LEU A 405 -17.03 -2.05 16.87
CA LEU A 405 -15.74 -2.34 16.22
C LEU A 405 -14.53 -2.18 17.15
N THR A 406 -14.66 -1.34 18.19
CA THR A 406 -13.65 -1.02 19.23
C THR A 406 -14.34 -0.82 20.57
N GLU A 407 -13.59 -0.79 21.67
CA GLU A 407 -14.04 -0.34 22.97
C GLU A 407 -14.52 1.12 22.97
N HIS A 408 -15.36 1.50 23.95
CA HIS A 408 -15.93 2.86 24.03
C HIS A 408 -14.87 3.96 24.23
N ASN A 409 -13.67 3.57 24.66
CA ASN A 409 -12.49 4.42 24.81
C ASN A 409 -11.58 4.41 23.57
N GLY A 410 -11.99 3.77 22.47
CA GLY A 410 -11.23 3.64 21.22
C GLY A 410 -10.21 2.50 21.19
N GLN A 411 -10.04 1.73 22.28
CA GLN A 411 -9.11 0.59 22.31
C GLN A 411 -9.63 -0.60 21.50
N SER A 412 -8.72 -1.46 21.02
CA SER A 412 -9.11 -2.74 20.41
C SER A 412 -9.83 -3.64 21.42
N ILE A 413 -10.78 -4.44 20.94
CA ILE A 413 -11.54 -5.38 21.77
C ILE A 413 -10.59 -6.50 22.21
N GLN A 414 -10.40 -6.69 23.52
CA GLN A 414 -9.49 -7.73 24.01
C GLN A 414 -10.14 -9.12 24.00
N LYS A 415 -9.46 -10.10 23.41
CA LYS A 415 -9.94 -11.50 23.40
C LYS A 415 -8.82 -12.53 23.54
N ASN A 416 -9.00 -13.50 24.43
CA ASN A 416 -8.18 -14.70 24.45
C ASN A 416 -8.83 -15.78 23.57
N LEU A 417 -8.09 -16.34 22.62
CA LEU A 417 -8.57 -17.40 21.71
C LEU A 417 -8.27 -18.81 22.22
N TYR A 418 -7.52 -18.96 23.32
CA TYR A 418 -7.21 -20.23 23.98
C TYR A 418 -6.62 -21.30 23.06
N ASN A 419 -5.89 -20.89 22.02
CA ASN A 419 -5.34 -21.77 21.00
C ASN A 419 -6.41 -22.67 20.33
N ALA A 420 -7.66 -22.19 20.22
CA ALA A 420 -8.79 -22.94 19.69
C ALA A 420 -9.35 -22.32 18.40
N LYS A 421 -9.42 -23.12 17.33
CA LYS A 421 -9.97 -22.71 16.02
C LYS A 421 -11.39 -22.16 16.10
N GLY A 422 -12.27 -22.84 16.86
CA GLY A 422 -13.66 -22.41 17.03
C GLY A 422 -13.80 -21.01 17.64
N ASN A 423 -12.86 -20.59 18.51
CA ASN A 423 -12.87 -19.25 19.09
C ASN A 423 -12.48 -18.18 18.06
N LEU A 424 -11.60 -18.50 17.11
CA LEU A 424 -11.27 -17.63 15.98
C LEU A 424 -12.47 -17.50 15.03
N GLU A 425 -13.12 -18.63 14.70
CA GLU A 425 -14.27 -18.69 13.79
C GLU A 425 -15.49 -17.92 14.33
N ALA A 426 -15.70 -17.94 15.65
CA ALA A 426 -16.81 -17.28 16.32
C ALA A 426 -16.69 -15.74 16.37
N LEU A 427 -15.53 -15.16 16.01
CA LEU A 427 -15.37 -13.70 16.01
C LEU A 427 -16.29 -13.05 14.97
N GLY A 428 -16.93 -11.96 15.38
CA GLY A 428 -17.68 -11.05 14.51
C GLY A 428 -16.75 -10.03 13.84
N ALA A 429 -17.32 -9.12 13.06
CA ALA A 429 -16.56 -8.02 12.47
C ALA A 429 -16.05 -7.07 13.56
N GLY A 430 -14.77 -6.70 13.49
CA GLY A 430 -14.17 -5.82 14.51
C GLY A 430 -12.65 -5.80 14.51
N ASN A 431 -12.09 -4.91 15.34
CA ASN A 431 -10.66 -4.79 15.59
C ASN A 431 -10.35 -5.28 17.02
N TYR A 432 -9.59 -6.36 17.08
CA TYR A 432 -9.29 -7.07 18.32
C TYR A 432 -7.81 -6.98 18.68
N TYR A 433 -7.52 -7.01 19.98
CA TYR A 433 -6.20 -7.43 20.48
C TYR A 433 -6.37 -8.85 21.03
N VAL A 434 -5.76 -9.82 20.36
CA VAL A 434 -5.97 -11.23 20.65
C VAL A 434 -4.75 -11.88 21.28
N THR A 435 -4.97 -12.85 22.16
CA THR A 435 -3.93 -13.71 22.74
C THR A 435 -4.20 -15.17 22.43
N SER A 436 -3.15 -16.00 22.42
CA SER A 436 -3.21 -17.45 22.17
C SER A 436 -3.86 -17.79 20.81
N VAL A 437 -3.40 -17.14 19.74
CA VAL A 437 -3.91 -17.37 18.37
C VAL A 437 -3.56 -18.79 17.89
N PRO A 438 -4.54 -19.58 17.37
CA PRO A 438 -4.31 -20.96 16.95
C PRO A 438 -3.57 -21.11 15.61
N ASP A 439 -2.84 -22.22 15.48
CA ASP A 439 -2.16 -22.71 14.27
C ASP A 439 -1.19 -21.72 13.60
N LEU A 440 -0.62 -20.76 14.33
CA LEU A 440 0.38 -19.87 13.77
C LEU A 440 1.60 -20.67 13.25
N PRO A 441 2.22 -20.25 12.13
CA PRO A 441 3.44 -20.89 11.63
C PRO A 441 4.54 -20.89 12.70
N GLY A 442 5.33 -21.96 12.79
CA GLY A 442 6.32 -22.12 13.87
C GLY A 442 7.44 -21.06 13.93
N ILE A 443 7.57 -20.23 12.89
CA ILE A 443 8.46 -19.06 12.86
C ILE A 443 7.90 -17.85 13.62
N VAL A 444 6.62 -17.87 14.01
CA VAL A 444 5.99 -16.79 14.76
C VAL A 444 6.30 -16.94 16.24
N GLU A 445 7.06 -15.98 16.78
CA GLU A 445 7.47 -15.99 18.19
C GLU A 445 6.37 -15.48 19.13
N SER A 446 5.50 -14.56 18.69
CA SER A 446 4.41 -14.01 19.50
C SER A 446 3.04 -14.51 19.05
N TYR A 447 2.33 -15.15 19.98
CA TYR A 447 0.97 -15.66 19.80
C TYR A 447 -0.11 -14.65 20.22
N GLU A 448 0.30 -13.40 20.45
CA GLU A 448 -0.60 -12.28 20.72
C GLU A 448 -0.35 -11.13 19.75
N GLY A 449 -1.36 -10.28 19.54
CA GLY A 449 -1.24 -9.15 18.64
C GLY A 449 -2.58 -8.60 18.17
N TYR A 450 -2.53 -7.81 17.12
CA TYR A 450 -3.68 -7.11 16.56
C TYR A 450 -4.35 -7.97 15.49
N LEU A 451 -5.67 -8.13 15.58
CA LEU A 451 -6.48 -8.91 14.65
C LEU A 451 -7.64 -8.07 14.12
N SER A 452 -7.69 -7.85 12.81
CA SER A 452 -8.87 -7.31 12.14
C SER A 452 -9.67 -8.44 11.52
N VAL A 453 -10.99 -8.45 11.78
CA VAL A 453 -11.92 -9.45 11.25
C VAL A 453 -12.91 -8.75 10.33
N PHE A 454 -12.93 -9.18 9.08
CA PHE A 454 -13.86 -8.72 8.06
C PHE A 454 -14.88 -9.82 7.79
N VAL A 455 -16.16 -9.52 7.95
CA VAL A 455 -17.25 -10.49 7.74
C VAL A 455 -18.07 -10.03 6.55
N LYS A 456 -18.17 -10.88 5.52
CA LYS A 456 -19.10 -10.67 4.41
C LYS A 456 -20.46 -11.29 4.75
N ASP A 457 -20.44 -12.52 5.25
CA ASP A 457 -21.59 -13.32 5.65
C ASP A 457 -21.13 -14.45 6.61
N ASP A 458 -22.04 -15.26 7.13
CA ASP A 458 -21.73 -16.33 8.08
C ASP A 458 -20.79 -17.41 7.50
N ALA A 459 -20.68 -17.50 6.17
CA ALA A 459 -19.85 -18.47 5.48
C ALA A 459 -18.51 -17.88 4.99
N ASN A 460 -18.31 -16.56 5.06
CA ASN A 460 -17.15 -15.89 4.47
C ASN A 460 -16.58 -14.80 5.40
N LYS A 461 -15.36 -15.05 5.89
CA LYS A 461 -14.62 -14.16 6.79
C LYS A 461 -13.15 -14.06 6.39
N LEU A 462 -12.54 -12.90 6.60
CA LEU A 462 -11.10 -12.67 6.46
C LEU A 462 -10.51 -12.22 7.80
N PHE A 463 -9.44 -12.87 8.22
CA PHE A 463 -8.67 -12.58 9.42
C PHE A 463 -7.30 -12.00 9.02
N ASN A 464 -6.98 -10.80 9.48
CA ASN A 464 -5.66 -10.18 9.33
C ASN A 464 -5.00 -10.03 10.69
N PHE A 465 -4.02 -10.87 10.97
CA PHE A 465 -3.30 -10.92 12.25
C PHE A 465 -1.89 -10.33 12.12
N THR A 466 -1.55 -9.41 13.00
CA THR A 466 -0.20 -8.85 13.16
C THR A 466 0.29 -9.12 14.57
N PRO A 467 1.29 -10.01 14.75
CA PRO A 467 1.87 -10.30 16.06
C PRO A 467 2.40 -9.02 16.74
N SER A 468 2.30 -8.93 18.07
CA SER A 468 2.71 -7.76 18.85
C SER A 468 4.17 -7.37 18.67
N ASN A 469 5.03 -8.36 18.39
CA ASN A 469 6.47 -8.19 18.20
C ASN A 469 6.91 -8.10 16.73
N SER A 470 5.97 -8.08 15.77
CA SER A 470 6.28 -8.11 14.34
C SER A 470 5.48 -7.08 13.55
N LYS A 471 5.98 -6.74 12.36
CA LYS A 471 5.22 -5.98 11.35
C LYS A 471 4.66 -6.89 10.24
N LYS A 472 4.96 -8.19 10.29
CA LYS A 472 4.49 -9.15 9.29
C LYS A 472 3.02 -9.48 9.54
N VAL A 473 2.20 -9.37 8.49
CA VAL A 473 0.77 -9.68 8.54
C VAL A 473 0.58 -11.12 8.09
N TYR A 474 -0.17 -11.88 8.88
CA TYR A 474 -0.65 -13.22 8.58
C TYR A 474 -2.14 -13.15 8.30
N THR A 475 -2.57 -13.86 7.28
CA THR A 475 -3.96 -13.90 6.82
C THR A 475 -4.49 -15.31 6.85
N ARG A 476 -5.78 -15.42 7.14
CA ARG A 476 -6.52 -16.69 7.10
C ARG A 476 -7.96 -16.37 6.79
N SER A 477 -8.64 -17.24 6.06
CA SER A 477 -10.03 -16.99 5.66
C SER A 477 -10.93 -18.15 6.03
N ILE A 478 -12.22 -17.85 6.20
CA ILE A 478 -13.29 -18.82 6.05
C ILE A 478 -13.87 -18.57 4.67
N THR A 479 -13.90 -19.59 3.83
CA THR A 479 -14.52 -19.53 2.50
C THR A 479 -15.55 -20.65 2.40
N ASN A 480 -16.80 -20.30 2.07
CA ASN A 480 -17.92 -21.26 2.01
C ASN A 480 -18.04 -22.12 3.28
N GLY A 481 -17.88 -21.50 4.46
CA GLY A 481 -17.99 -22.15 5.78
C GLY A 481 -16.79 -23.02 6.16
N ARG A 482 -15.70 -22.99 5.40
CA ARG A 482 -14.48 -23.76 5.67
C ARG A 482 -13.32 -22.83 6.01
N LEU A 483 -12.75 -22.99 7.19
CA LEU A 483 -11.53 -22.31 7.61
C LEU A 483 -10.32 -22.87 6.85
N ASP A 484 -9.48 -21.99 6.32
CA ASP A 484 -8.22 -22.38 5.67
C ASP A 484 -7.35 -23.22 6.61
N SER A 485 -6.63 -24.20 6.06
CA SER A 485 -5.84 -25.16 6.86
C SER A 485 -4.68 -24.52 7.60
N GLN A 486 -4.16 -23.38 7.11
CA GLN A 486 -2.99 -22.70 7.62
C GLN A 486 -3.11 -21.18 7.44
N TRP A 487 -2.36 -20.42 8.24
CA TRP A 487 -2.15 -18.99 7.99
C TRP A 487 -1.20 -18.79 6.81
N ALA A 488 -1.45 -17.76 6.02
CA ALA A 488 -0.64 -17.38 4.88
C ALA A 488 -0.24 -15.90 4.95
N THR A 489 0.92 -15.59 4.43
CA THR A 489 1.48 -14.24 4.33
C THR A 489 1.11 -13.65 2.97
N PRO A 490 0.38 -12.53 2.91
CA PRO A 490 0.06 -11.89 1.64
C PRO A 490 1.34 -11.49 0.91
N ASN A 491 1.45 -11.83 -0.37
CA ASN A 491 2.55 -11.40 -1.25
C ASN A 491 3.96 -11.76 -0.75
N GLU A 492 4.14 -12.86 0.01
CA GLU A 492 5.48 -13.28 0.42
C GLU A 492 6.31 -13.68 -0.80
N HIS A 493 7.37 -12.91 -1.07
CA HIS A 493 8.39 -13.28 -2.04
C HIS A 493 9.03 -14.59 -1.60
N LYS A 494 8.90 -15.64 -2.42
CA LYS A 494 9.53 -16.93 -2.11
C LYS A 494 10.95 -16.91 -2.65
N THR A 495 11.91 -16.97 -1.74
CA THR A 495 13.31 -17.22 -2.08
C THR A 495 13.66 -18.65 -1.72
N THR A 496 14.39 -19.34 -2.58
CA THR A 496 14.83 -20.71 -2.30
C THR A 496 16.19 -20.94 -2.90
N VAL A 497 17.09 -21.52 -2.11
CA VAL A 497 18.40 -21.95 -2.60
C VAL A 497 18.18 -23.20 -3.44
N LEU A 498 18.31 -23.05 -4.75
CA LEU A 498 18.15 -24.12 -5.74
C LEU A 498 19.43 -24.93 -5.89
N PHE A 499 20.58 -24.29 -5.69
CA PHE A 499 21.89 -24.94 -5.70
C PHE A 499 22.81 -24.23 -4.71
N ASP A 500 23.56 -25.01 -3.93
CA ASP A 500 24.63 -24.54 -3.04
C ASP A 500 25.77 -25.56 -3.12
N GLY A 501 26.90 -25.18 -3.71
CA GLY A 501 27.97 -26.12 -4.04
C GLY A 501 29.15 -25.46 -4.77
N ALA A 502 29.85 -26.24 -5.59
CA ALA A 502 30.97 -25.77 -6.39
C ALA A 502 30.99 -26.50 -7.75
N ALA A 503 30.17 -26.02 -8.68
CA ALA A 503 30.14 -26.56 -10.04
C ALA A 503 31.17 -25.81 -10.89
N ASN A 504 32.19 -26.54 -11.36
CA ASN A 504 33.27 -26.01 -12.18
C ASN A 504 33.51 -26.93 -13.36
N GLY A 505 33.88 -26.34 -14.49
CA GLY A 505 34.28 -27.05 -15.69
C GLY A 505 33.18 -27.29 -16.71
N VAL A 506 33.55 -27.24 -17.99
CA VAL A 506 32.64 -27.50 -19.11
C VAL A 506 32.14 -28.94 -19.09
N GLY A 507 30.84 -29.11 -19.33
CA GLY A 507 30.11 -30.37 -19.22
C GLY A 507 29.52 -30.64 -17.84
N THR A 508 29.90 -29.86 -16.80
CA THR A 508 29.41 -30.06 -15.43
C THR A 508 27.92 -29.72 -15.32
N ARG A 509 27.14 -30.68 -14.80
CA ARG A 509 25.73 -30.50 -14.50
C ARG A 509 25.51 -29.93 -13.11
N ILE A 510 24.58 -28.99 -13.03
CA ILE A 510 24.13 -28.33 -11.80
C ILE A 510 22.70 -28.82 -11.56
N ASN A 511 22.53 -29.72 -10.60
CA ASN A 511 21.22 -30.25 -10.21
C ASN A 511 20.57 -29.30 -9.21
N LEU A 512 19.37 -28.85 -9.52
CA LEU A 512 18.58 -27.95 -8.68
C LEU A 512 17.69 -28.76 -7.75
N THR A 513 17.47 -28.26 -6.53
CA THR A 513 16.58 -28.87 -5.52
C THR A 513 15.12 -28.90 -5.97
N GLU A 514 14.71 -27.96 -6.81
CA GLU A 514 13.40 -27.94 -7.48
C GLU A 514 13.48 -27.19 -8.82
N ALA A 515 12.36 -27.17 -9.55
CA ALA A 515 12.35 -26.62 -10.91
C ALA A 515 12.55 -25.10 -10.90
N TYR A 516 13.54 -24.58 -11.64
CA TYR A 516 13.80 -23.14 -11.73
C TYR A 516 12.59 -22.36 -12.28
N THR A 517 11.71 -23.00 -13.04
CA THR A 517 10.47 -22.43 -13.59
C THR A 517 9.43 -22.09 -12.52
N ASN A 518 9.61 -22.55 -11.27
CA ASN A 518 8.75 -22.16 -10.15
C ASN A 518 8.93 -20.68 -9.75
N TYR A 519 10.01 -20.04 -10.21
CA TYR A 519 10.47 -18.70 -9.86
C TYR A 519 10.45 -17.76 -11.06
N ALA A 520 10.46 -16.45 -10.81
CA ALA A 520 10.54 -15.43 -11.87
C ALA A 520 12.00 -15.08 -12.23
N ILE A 521 12.89 -15.10 -11.23
CA ILE A 521 14.29 -14.70 -11.36
C ILE A 521 15.19 -15.77 -10.73
N LEU A 522 16.36 -16.00 -11.34
CA LEU A 522 17.47 -16.74 -10.76
C LEU A 522 18.59 -15.78 -10.42
N PHE A 523 18.99 -15.73 -9.15
CA PHE A 523 20.25 -15.14 -8.72
C PHE A 523 21.34 -16.19 -8.75
N ILE A 524 22.45 -15.89 -9.40
CA ILE A 524 23.56 -16.81 -9.59
C ILE A 524 24.80 -16.16 -9.01
N SER A 525 25.45 -16.86 -8.09
CA SER A 525 26.75 -16.46 -7.56
C SER A 525 27.80 -17.53 -7.81
N GLY A 526 29.04 -17.07 -7.94
CA GLY A 526 30.16 -17.89 -8.28
C GLY A 526 31.48 -17.16 -8.06
N THR A 527 32.56 -17.78 -8.50
CA THR A 527 33.89 -17.18 -8.52
C THR A 527 34.53 -17.32 -9.88
N TYR A 528 35.44 -16.41 -10.17
CA TYR A 528 36.35 -16.44 -11.30
C TYR A 528 37.71 -15.89 -10.82
N PRO A 529 38.82 -16.03 -11.57
CA PRO A 529 40.15 -15.65 -11.08
C PRO A 529 40.27 -14.16 -10.68
N GLY A 530 39.40 -13.30 -11.21
CA GLY A 530 39.35 -11.87 -10.88
C GLY A 530 38.41 -11.48 -9.72
N GLY A 531 37.72 -12.43 -9.08
CA GLY A 531 36.84 -12.16 -7.94
C GLY A 531 35.54 -12.98 -7.94
N VAL A 532 34.43 -12.33 -7.62
CA VAL A 532 33.12 -12.98 -7.49
C VAL A 532 32.21 -12.70 -8.69
N ILE A 533 31.34 -13.66 -8.97
CA ILE A 533 30.23 -13.51 -9.91
C ILE A 533 28.98 -13.23 -9.10
N GLU A 534 28.29 -12.15 -9.46
CA GLU A 534 26.93 -11.82 -9.05
C GLU A 534 26.17 -11.50 -10.33
N ALA A 535 25.16 -12.31 -10.64
CA ALA A 535 24.36 -12.20 -11.85
C ALA A 535 22.90 -12.58 -11.57
N PHE A 536 21.99 -12.11 -12.42
CA PHE A 536 20.60 -12.54 -12.41
C PHE A 536 20.14 -12.91 -13.82
N SER A 537 19.19 -13.84 -13.91
CA SER A 537 18.56 -14.23 -15.17
C SER A 537 17.06 -14.43 -14.99
N LEU A 538 16.27 -13.98 -15.96
CA LEU A 538 14.84 -14.28 -16.00
C LEU A 538 14.64 -15.76 -16.38
N THR A 539 13.78 -16.45 -15.64
CA THR A 539 13.48 -17.86 -15.90
C THR A 539 12.82 -18.04 -17.27
N SER A 540 12.11 -17.02 -17.75
CA SER A 540 11.42 -16.95 -19.05
C SER A 540 12.34 -16.80 -20.27
N ILE A 541 13.60 -16.38 -20.12
CA ILE A 541 14.54 -16.27 -21.25
C ILE A 541 14.91 -17.69 -21.72
N PRO A 542 14.69 -18.05 -23.00
CA PRO A 542 15.03 -19.39 -23.50
C PRO A 542 16.55 -19.58 -23.62
N ASN A 543 16.99 -20.84 -23.72
CA ASN A 543 18.35 -21.29 -24.05
C ASN A 543 19.36 -21.36 -22.90
N ALA A 544 20.10 -20.28 -22.64
CA ALA A 544 21.27 -20.31 -21.77
C ALA A 544 21.46 -19.00 -21.01
N ILE A 545 22.15 -19.09 -19.88
CA ILE A 545 22.50 -17.98 -19.01
C ILE A 545 23.96 -17.64 -19.27
N GLN A 546 24.23 -16.44 -19.79
CA GLN A 546 25.57 -15.96 -20.07
C GLN A 546 26.11 -15.16 -18.89
N LEU A 547 27.30 -15.53 -18.43
CA LEU A 547 28.03 -14.87 -17.36
C LEU A 547 29.32 -14.31 -17.95
N SER A 548 29.47 -12.99 -17.94
CA SER A 548 30.67 -12.31 -18.44
C SER A 548 31.25 -11.43 -17.35
N LYS A 549 32.55 -11.60 -17.07
CA LYS A 549 33.30 -10.80 -16.09
C LYS A 549 34.70 -10.50 -16.60
N THR A 550 35.27 -9.37 -16.20
CA THR A 550 36.61 -8.95 -16.60
C THR A 550 37.38 -8.44 -15.40
N ASN A 551 38.66 -8.78 -15.30
CA ASN A 551 39.60 -8.13 -14.39
C ASN A 551 40.78 -7.51 -15.16
N VAL A 552 41.34 -6.45 -14.60
CA VAL A 552 42.41 -5.66 -15.21
C VAL A 552 43.79 -6.31 -15.02
N VAL A 553 44.72 -5.94 -15.90
CA VAL A 553 46.15 -6.28 -15.82
C VAL A 553 46.79 -5.62 -14.59
N ASP A 554 47.84 -6.22 -14.03
CA ASP A 554 48.63 -5.65 -12.95
C ASP A 554 49.57 -4.53 -13.44
N SER A 555 50.31 -3.91 -12.51
CA SER A 555 51.23 -2.80 -12.79
C SER A 555 52.36 -3.15 -13.75
N ASP A 556 52.66 -4.44 -13.91
CA ASP A 556 53.74 -4.95 -14.75
C ASP A 556 53.21 -5.40 -16.13
N GLY A 557 51.93 -5.12 -16.41
CA GLY A 557 51.26 -5.49 -17.67
C GLY A 557 50.94 -6.98 -17.78
N ASN A 558 51.10 -7.73 -16.70
CA ASN A 558 50.82 -9.16 -16.62
C ASN A 558 49.49 -9.42 -15.90
N GLY A 559 48.89 -10.59 -16.12
CA GLY A 559 47.60 -10.93 -15.55
C GLY A 559 46.43 -10.14 -16.15
N GLY A 560 45.22 -10.33 -15.60
CA GLY A 560 43.98 -9.79 -16.18
C GLY A 560 43.38 -10.68 -17.27
N GLY A 561 42.06 -10.79 -17.28
CA GLY A 561 41.34 -11.67 -18.19
C GLY A 561 39.89 -11.24 -18.39
N SER A 562 39.35 -11.48 -19.58
CA SER A 562 37.91 -11.41 -19.83
C SER A 562 37.35 -12.82 -19.92
N TYR A 563 36.48 -13.17 -18.97
CA TYR A 563 35.93 -14.51 -18.76
C TYR A 563 34.49 -14.56 -19.23
N GLU A 564 34.15 -15.64 -19.91
CA GLU A 564 32.80 -15.96 -20.35
C GLU A 564 32.44 -17.40 -19.95
N CYS A 565 31.33 -17.54 -19.25
CA CYS A 565 30.74 -18.83 -18.90
C CYS A 565 29.29 -18.87 -19.37
N LEU A 566 28.92 -19.94 -20.08
CA LEU A 566 27.57 -20.18 -20.56
C LEU A 566 26.96 -21.36 -19.81
N ILE A 567 25.80 -21.14 -19.19
CA ILE A 567 25.05 -22.16 -18.48
C ILE A 567 23.78 -22.48 -19.27
N THR A 568 23.73 -23.65 -19.91
CA THR A 568 22.58 -24.11 -20.70
C THR A 568 21.51 -24.71 -19.79
N LYS A 569 20.24 -24.44 -20.09
CA LYS A 569 19.07 -25.00 -19.39
C LYS A 569 18.71 -26.36 -20.02
N GLU A 570 19.15 -27.48 -19.43
CA GLU A 570 18.87 -28.83 -19.97
C GLU A 570 17.46 -29.32 -19.61
N SER A 571 16.99 -29.03 -18.39
CA SER A 571 15.62 -29.32 -17.93
C SER A 571 15.24 -28.35 -16.81
N GLY A 572 13.97 -28.36 -16.37
CA GLY A 572 13.52 -27.49 -15.26
C GLY A 572 14.36 -27.63 -13.99
N THR A 573 14.98 -28.79 -13.73
CA THR A 573 15.78 -29.06 -12.52
C THR A 573 17.27 -29.25 -12.81
N THR A 574 17.73 -29.05 -14.05
CA THR A 574 19.12 -29.32 -14.42
C THR A 574 19.65 -28.24 -15.35
N LEU A 575 20.74 -27.61 -14.92
CA LEU A 575 21.54 -26.70 -15.73
C LEU A 575 22.89 -27.35 -16.05
N LYS A 576 23.60 -26.87 -17.07
CA LYS A 576 24.93 -27.38 -17.44
C LYS A 576 25.86 -26.26 -17.86
N ILE A 577 27.10 -26.26 -17.38
CA ILE A 577 28.17 -25.38 -17.87
C ILE A 577 28.56 -25.89 -19.26
N ASP A 578 28.22 -25.15 -20.30
CA ASP A 578 28.39 -25.56 -21.71
C ASP A 578 29.57 -24.85 -22.37
N ASN A 579 29.97 -23.70 -21.82
CA ASN A 579 31.17 -22.98 -22.21
C ASN A 579 31.82 -22.33 -20.98
N ASP A 580 33.14 -22.35 -20.92
CA ASP A 580 33.96 -21.64 -19.94
C ASP A 580 35.30 -21.33 -20.60
N VAL A 581 35.46 -20.07 -21.00
CA VAL A 581 36.62 -19.57 -21.71
C VAL A 581 37.01 -18.21 -21.15
N TYR A 582 38.28 -17.86 -21.32
CA TYR A 582 38.75 -16.50 -21.12
C TYR A 582 39.74 -16.07 -22.19
N LEU A 583 39.82 -14.76 -22.38
CA LEU A 583 40.90 -14.08 -23.07
C LEU A 583 41.87 -13.57 -22.02
N ASP A 584 43.11 -14.04 -22.06
CA ASP A 584 44.19 -13.50 -21.24
C ASP A 584 44.60 -12.13 -21.81
N LEU A 585 44.45 -11.07 -21.02
CA LEU A 585 44.64 -9.70 -21.53
C LEU A 585 46.11 -9.32 -21.65
N GLY A 586 47.00 -9.89 -20.83
CA GLY A 586 48.44 -9.61 -20.87
C GLY A 586 49.12 -10.29 -22.06
N SER A 587 48.88 -11.58 -22.25
CA SER A 587 49.42 -12.36 -23.38
C SER A 587 48.63 -12.21 -24.68
N LYS A 588 47.42 -11.62 -24.61
CA LYS A 588 46.46 -11.52 -25.73
C LYS A 588 46.08 -12.87 -26.34
N THR A 589 46.15 -13.95 -25.55
CA THR A 589 45.85 -15.31 -26.01
C THR A 589 44.51 -15.79 -25.46
N GLY A 590 43.72 -16.45 -26.31
CA GLY A 590 42.55 -17.18 -25.85
C GLY A 590 42.98 -18.43 -25.09
N SER A 591 42.28 -18.73 -24.01
CA SER A 591 42.50 -19.94 -23.20
C SER A 591 42.27 -21.28 -23.90
N GLY A 592 41.63 -21.27 -25.09
CA GLY A 592 41.12 -22.47 -25.73
C GLY A 592 39.83 -22.97 -25.09
N ALA A 593 39.35 -24.13 -25.52
CA ALA A 593 38.15 -24.75 -24.94
C ALA A 593 38.43 -25.25 -23.52
N ASN A 594 37.39 -25.23 -22.67
CA ASN A 594 37.43 -25.83 -21.33
C ASN A 594 38.46 -25.18 -20.39
N ALA A 595 38.49 -23.85 -20.36
CA ALA A 595 39.38 -23.12 -19.47
C ALA A 595 39.06 -23.36 -17.99
N ASN A 596 37.79 -23.69 -17.69
CA ASN A 596 37.29 -24.12 -16.39
C ASN A 596 37.67 -23.13 -15.28
N ARG A 597 37.62 -21.83 -15.57
CA ARG A 597 38.02 -20.76 -14.65
C ARG A 597 36.85 -20.23 -13.83
N VAL A 598 35.62 -20.49 -14.26
CA VAL A 598 34.40 -20.08 -13.55
C VAL A 598 33.88 -21.23 -12.69
N THR A 599 33.61 -20.95 -11.42
CA THR A 599 32.91 -21.86 -10.52
C THR A 599 31.56 -21.26 -10.14
N ILE A 600 30.48 -21.99 -10.37
CA ILE A 600 29.15 -21.61 -9.88
C ILE A 600 29.02 -22.15 -8.46
N ASN A 601 28.72 -21.26 -7.52
CA ASN A 601 28.64 -21.60 -6.11
C ASN A 601 27.21 -21.69 -5.61
N LYS A 602 26.34 -20.78 -6.05
CA LYS A 602 24.97 -20.72 -5.55
C LYS A 602 24.00 -20.28 -6.62
N ILE A 603 22.82 -20.88 -6.62
CA ILE A 603 21.67 -20.42 -7.41
C ILE A 603 20.48 -20.28 -6.48
N VAL A 604 19.85 -19.10 -6.48
CA VAL A 604 18.67 -18.80 -5.68
C VAL A 604 17.52 -18.43 -6.61
N GLY A 605 16.41 -19.15 -6.50
CA GLY A 605 15.15 -18.79 -7.13
C GLY A 605 14.45 -17.69 -6.35
N TRP A 606 13.92 -16.69 -7.05
CA TRP A 606 13.13 -15.60 -6.48
C TRP A 606 11.77 -15.50 -7.19
N LYS A 607 10.68 -15.56 -6.42
CA LYS A 607 9.30 -15.51 -6.91
C LYS A 607 8.53 -14.37 -6.27
#